data_AF-A0A4D4JTL5-F1
#
_entry.id   AF-A0A4D4JTL5-F1
#
_cell.length_a   1.000
_cell.length_b   1.000
_cell.length_c   1.000
_cell.angle_alpha   90.00
_cell.angle_beta   90.00
_cell.angle_gamma   90.00
#
_symmetry.space_group_name_H-M   'P 1'
#
loop_
_entity.id
_entity.type
_entity.pdbx_description
1 polymer ?
#
loop_
_entity_poly.entity_id
_entity_poly.type
_entity_poly.pdbx_seq_one_letter_code
_entity_poly.pdbx_strand_id
1 'polypeptide(L)'
;MVALTGSLQPIVAPTPTDQLLPFEKALLQATASALPPAEALLLAKQLDCINNIRRPSDWKRIEFQCKRWFQVRWPAPLLFARTDTFRVATIACQFGAKDALVDVWAEGGHVSALESSMGFSGLSISGPLNIVAVHPAA
;
A
#
# COMPACT_ATOMS: atom_id res chain seq x y z
N MET A 1 16.94 -49.85 11.06
CA MET A 1 16.22 -48.65 11.55
C MET A 1 16.95 -47.44 10.98
N VAL A 2 16.30 -46.67 10.11
CA VAL A 2 16.82 -45.38 9.64
C VAL A 2 15.73 -44.36 9.89
N ALA A 3 15.93 -43.51 10.88
CA ALA A 3 15.06 -42.39 11.19
C ALA A 3 15.31 -41.30 10.15
N LEU A 4 14.35 -41.07 9.26
CA LEU A 4 14.32 -39.91 8.38
C LEU A 4 13.66 -38.77 9.14
N THR A 5 14.47 -38.00 9.86
CA THR A 5 14.16 -36.63 10.28
C THR A 5 14.09 -35.74 9.05
N GLY A 6 12.94 -35.73 8.39
CA GLY A 6 12.61 -34.79 7.33
C GLY A 6 12.21 -33.45 7.94
N SER A 7 13.09 -32.46 7.79
CA SER A 7 12.83 -31.06 8.11
C SER A 7 11.50 -30.60 7.49
N LEU A 8 10.54 -30.20 8.33
CA LEU A 8 9.33 -29.51 7.90
C LEU A 8 9.76 -28.15 7.35
N GLN A 9 9.98 -28.06 6.05
CA GLN A 9 10.08 -26.75 5.41
C GLN A 9 8.77 -26.00 5.68
N PRO A 10 8.81 -24.78 6.21
CA PRO A 10 7.60 -23.98 6.31
C PRO A 10 7.04 -23.83 4.91
N ILE A 11 5.76 -24.17 4.75
CA ILE A 11 5.00 -23.93 3.53
C ILE A 11 5.10 -22.43 3.26
N VAL A 12 6.00 -22.05 2.35
CA VAL A 12 6.05 -20.70 1.80
C VAL A 12 4.77 -20.57 1.01
N ALA A 13 3.81 -19.84 1.58
CA ALA A 13 2.57 -19.52 0.89
C ALA A 13 2.94 -18.92 -0.48
N PRO A 14 2.38 -19.46 -1.58
CA PRO A 14 2.70 -18.97 -2.92
C PRO A 14 2.33 -17.49 -3.00
N THR A 15 3.33 -16.71 -3.43
CA THR A 15 3.30 -15.41 -4.12
C THR A 15 2.12 -14.50 -3.79
N PRO A 16 2.32 -13.27 -3.24
CA PRO A 16 1.23 -12.32 -3.18
C PRO A 16 0.76 -12.12 -4.62
N THR A 17 -0.43 -12.62 -4.93
CA THR A 17 -1.14 -12.23 -6.14
C THR A 17 -1.27 -10.73 -5.96
N ASP A 18 -0.49 -9.94 -6.71
CA ASP A 18 -0.47 -8.47 -6.66
C ASP A 18 -1.93 -8.01 -6.89
N GLN A 19 -2.72 -7.91 -5.81
CA GLN A 19 -4.11 -7.47 -5.85
C GLN A 19 -4.18 -5.97 -6.11
N LEU A 20 -3.05 -5.29 -5.93
CA LEU A 20 -2.86 -3.88 -6.20
C LEU A 20 -3.00 -3.63 -7.71
N LEU A 21 -3.84 -2.66 -8.06
CA LEU A 21 -3.89 -2.18 -9.43
C LEU A 21 -2.56 -1.49 -9.79
N PRO A 22 -2.16 -1.47 -11.07
CA PRO A 22 -0.87 -0.88 -11.47
C PRO A 22 -0.68 0.56 -10.99
N PHE A 23 -1.74 1.37 -11.00
CA PHE A 23 -1.67 2.75 -10.50
C PHE A 23 -1.56 2.82 -8.97
N GLU A 24 -2.22 1.93 -8.22
CA GLU A 24 -2.11 1.86 -6.75
C GLU A 24 -0.66 1.54 -6.36
N LYS A 25 -0.07 0.55 -7.02
CA LYS A 25 1.33 0.17 -6.83
C LYS A 25 2.28 1.31 -7.17
N ALA A 26 2.07 2.00 -8.29
CA ALA A 26 2.89 3.13 -8.70
C ALA A 26 2.85 4.30 -7.69
N LEU A 27 1.67 4.65 -7.17
CA LEU A 27 1.50 5.70 -6.15
C LEU A 27 2.22 5.34 -4.84
N LEU A 28 2.10 4.08 -4.39
CA LEU A 28 2.76 3.62 -3.18
C LEU A 28 4.28 3.54 -3.34
N GLN A 29 4.77 3.12 -4.51
CA GLN A 29 6.20 3.15 -4.84
C GLN A 29 6.75 4.58 -4.89
N ALA A 30 6.00 5.52 -5.46
CA ALA A 30 6.37 6.93 -5.46
C ALA A 30 6.49 7.48 -4.04
N THR A 31 5.55 7.09 -3.17
CA THR A 31 5.60 7.42 -1.74
C THR A 31 6.84 6.86 -1.08
N ALA A 32 7.15 5.57 -1.26
CA ALA A 32 8.37 4.97 -0.73
C ALA A 32 9.64 5.70 -1.19
N SER A 33 9.69 6.15 -2.45
CA SER A 33 10.86 6.85 -2.99
C SER A 33 11.08 8.25 -2.38
N ALA A 34 10.03 8.87 -1.85
CA ALA A 34 10.08 10.18 -1.23
C ALA A 34 10.29 10.14 0.30
N LEU A 35 10.14 8.95 0.91
CA LEU A 35 10.32 8.75 2.35
C LEU A 35 11.80 8.50 2.72
N PRO A 36 12.17 8.72 4.00
CA PRO A 36 13.47 8.29 4.51
C PRO A 36 13.70 6.80 4.27
N PRO A 37 14.95 6.34 4.04
CA PRO A 37 15.24 4.96 3.64
C PRO A 37 14.74 3.91 4.64
N ALA A 38 14.73 4.23 5.94
CA ALA A 38 14.19 3.34 6.96
C ALA A 38 12.68 3.11 6.80
N GLU A 39 11.92 4.18 6.56
CA GLU A 39 10.47 4.12 6.37
C GLU A 39 10.10 3.55 5.01
N ALA A 40 10.88 3.86 3.96
CA ALA A 40 10.72 3.29 2.64
C ALA A 40 10.82 1.75 2.66
N LEU A 41 11.78 1.20 3.42
CA LEU A 41 11.92 -0.24 3.61
C LEU A 41 10.75 -0.86 4.37
N LEU A 42 10.20 -0.16 5.37
CA LEU A 42 8.99 -0.61 6.07
C LEU A 42 7.80 -0.62 5.12
N LEU A 43 7.61 0.45 4.35
CA LEU A 43 6.52 0.56 3.38
C LEU A 43 6.61 -0.55 2.33
N ALA A 44 7.78 -0.81 1.77
CA ALA A 44 7.98 -1.90 0.81
C ALA A 44 7.56 -3.26 1.38
N LYS A 45 7.96 -3.56 2.62
CA LYS A 45 7.55 -4.81 3.30
C LYS A 45 6.07 -4.85 3.65
N GLN A 46 5.47 -3.70 3.97
CA GLN A 46 4.03 -3.59 4.19
C GLN A 46 3.27 -3.91 2.90
N LEU A 47 3.72 -3.40 1.74
CA LEU A 47 3.12 -3.68 0.44
C LEU A 47 3.07 -5.18 0.15
N ASP A 48 4.16 -5.90 0.43
CA ASP A 48 4.22 -7.36 0.26
C ASP A 48 3.25 -8.12 1.20
N CYS A 49 2.84 -7.50 2.31
CA CYS A 49 1.91 -8.08 3.28
C CYS A 49 0.44 -7.75 2.98
N ILE A 50 0.15 -6.79 2.11
CA ILE A 50 -1.23 -6.45 1.74
C ILE A 50 -1.83 -7.63 0.99
N ASN A 51 -2.93 -8.16 1.52
CA ASN A 51 -3.62 -9.29 0.91
C ASN A 51 -5.14 -9.11 0.82
N ASN A 52 -5.64 -7.96 1.29
CA ASN A 52 -7.03 -7.57 1.15
C ASN A 52 -7.08 -6.07 0.85
N ILE A 53 -7.72 -5.74 -0.26
CA ILE A 53 -7.91 -4.36 -0.71
C ILE A 53 -9.40 -4.09 -0.83
N ARG A 54 -9.89 -3.09 -0.10
CA ARG A 54 -11.27 -2.67 -0.18
C ARG A 54 -11.37 -1.41 -1.02
N ARG A 55 -12.20 -1.48 -2.06
CA ARG A 55 -12.51 -0.38 -2.97
C ARG A 55 -14.00 -0.04 -2.83
N PRO A 56 -14.37 0.89 -1.92
CA PRO A 56 -15.70 1.49 -1.85
C PRO A 56 -16.23 1.92 -3.22
N SER A 57 -17.57 1.96 -3.35
CA SER A 57 -18.25 2.23 -4.63
C SER A 57 -18.01 3.63 -5.19
N ASP A 58 -17.66 4.59 -4.34
CA ASP A 58 -17.30 5.95 -4.73
C ASP A 58 -15.86 6.04 -5.28
N TRP A 59 -15.04 5.01 -5.06
CA TRP A 59 -13.63 4.94 -5.46
C TRP A 59 -12.79 6.13 -5.01
N LYS A 60 -13.24 6.92 -4.03
CA LYS A 60 -12.45 8.06 -3.53
C LYS A 60 -11.41 7.63 -2.52
N ARG A 61 -11.67 6.52 -1.84
CA ARG A 61 -10.77 5.91 -0.87
C ARG A 61 -10.51 4.47 -1.27
N ILE A 62 -9.27 4.01 -1.18
CA ILE A 62 -8.88 2.61 -1.37
C ILE A 62 -8.19 2.19 -0.08
N GLU A 63 -8.73 1.18 0.61
CA GLU A 63 -8.20 0.72 1.89
C GLU A 63 -7.35 -0.53 1.70
N PHE A 64 -6.21 -0.58 2.37
CA PHE A 64 -5.31 -1.72 2.38
C PHE A 64 -5.31 -2.42 3.73
N GLN A 65 -5.40 -3.74 3.69
CA GLN A 65 -5.43 -4.56 4.89
C GLN A 65 -4.53 -5.77 4.72
N CYS A 66 -3.82 -6.10 5.80
CA CYS A 66 -3.19 -7.41 5.97
C CYS A 66 -4.13 -8.27 6.83
N LYS A 67 -4.84 -9.23 6.24
CA LYS A 67 -5.69 -10.17 6.97
C LYS A 67 -4.99 -11.49 7.21
N ARG A 68 -4.97 -11.95 8.45
CA ARG A 68 -4.54 -13.30 8.84
C ARG A 68 -5.63 -13.96 9.67
N TRP A 69 -6.07 -15.14 9.26
CA TRP A 69 -7.21 -15.85 9.88
C TRP A 69 -8.44 -14.95 10.05
N PHE A 70 -8.85 -14.28 8.96
CA PHE A 70 -10.00 -13.36 8.89
C PHE A 70 -9.91 -12.09 9.75
N GLN A 71 -8.85 -11.90 10.54
CA GLN A 71 -8.59 -10.68 11.31
C GLN A 71 -7.58 -9.78 10.62
N VAL A 72 -7.76 -8.46 10.67
CA VAL A 72 -6.74 -7.50 10.24
C VAL A 72 -5.59 -7.57 11.25
N ARG A 73 -4.43 -8.07 10.81
CA ARG A 73 -3.28 -8.31 11.67
C ARG A 73 -2.00 -8.01 10.90
N TRP A 74 -1.46 -6.83 11.16
CA TRP A 74 -0.17 -6.41 10.65
C TRP A 74 0.99 -6.97 11.50
N PRO A 75 2.09 -7.39 10.88
CA PRO A 75 3.29 -7.75 11.63
C PRO A 75 3.88 -6.52 12.32
N ALA A 76 3.99 -6.56 13.65
CA ALA A 76 4.58 -5.49 14.47
C ALA A 76 5.92 -4.92 13.96
N PRO A 77 6.91 -5.72 13.49
CA PRO A 77 8.19 -5.17 13.03
C PRO A 77 8.10 -4.40 11.72
N LEU A 78 6.93 -4.42 11.04
CA LEU A 78 6.70 -3.68 9.81
C LEU A 78 5.99 -2.37 10.06
N LEU A 79 5.58 -2.07 11.30
CA LEU A 79 4.86 -0.85 11.63
C LEU A 79 5.80 0.36 11.73
N PHE A 80 5.36 1.51 11.25
CA PHE A 80 5.92 2.82 11.56
C PHE A 80 5.86 3.07 13.07
N ALA A 81 6.79 3.89 13.56
CA ALA A 81 6.83 4.27 14.97
C ALA A 81 5.58 5.05 15.40
N ARG A 82 4.97 5.80 14.48
CA ARG A 82 3.73 6.56 14.72
C ARG A 82 2.53 5.62 14.61
N THR A 83 1.77 5.47 15.69
CA THR A 83 0.58 4.61 15.73
C THR A 83 -0.72 5.37 15.45
N ASP A 84 -0.71 6.70 15.56
CA ASP A 84 -1.88 7.53 15.30
C ASP A 84 -2.25 7.52 13.81
N THR A 85 -3.44 8.02 13.47
CA THR A 85 -3.78 8.28 12.06
C THR A 85 -3.00 9.50 11.58
N PHE A 86 -2.13 9.32 10.60
CA PHE A 86 -1.38 10.40 9.98
C PHE A 86 -1.32 10.23 8.47
N ARG A 87 -1.24 11.36 7.76
CA ARG A 87 -0.93 11.33 6.34
C ARG A 87 0.55 11.05 6.18
N VAL A 88 0.91 10.10 5.32
CA VAL A 88 2.29 9.74 4.99
C VAL A 88 2.84 10.68 3.91
N ALA A 89 2.05 10.91 2.85
CA ALA A 89 2.42 11.81 1.78
C ALA A 89 1.18 12.29 1.02
N THR A 90 1.32 13.40 0.30
CA THR A 90 0.41 13.84 -0.76
C THR A 90 1.12 13.74 -2.09
N ILE A 91 0.54 13.00 -3.03
CA ILE A 91 1.07 12.82 -4.38
C ILE A 91 0.26 13.72 -5.32
N ALA A 92 0.96 14.62 -6.02
CA ALA A 92 0.42 15.30 -7.18
C ALA A 92 0.67 14.44 -8.42
N CYS A 93 -0.39 14.05 -9.11
CA CYS A 93 -0.30 13.19 -10.29
C CYS A 93 -1.31 13.61 -11.36
N GLN A 94 -1.03 13.19 -12.59
CA GLN A 94 -1.89 13.38 -13.75
C GLN A 94 -2.34 12.02 -14.24
N PHE A 95 -3.64 11.89 -14.50
CA PHE A 95 -4.21 10.75 -15.22
C PHE A 95 -4.63 11.22 -16.61
N GLY A 96 -3.78 10.99 -17.61
CA GLY A 96 -3.91 11.63 -18.92
C GLY A 96 -3.80 13.16 -18.78
N ALA A 97 -4.90 13.87 -19.05
CA ALA A 97 -4.96 15.34 -18.95
C ALA A 97 -5.58 15.85 -17.63
N LYS A 98 -5.93 14.96 -16.69
CA LYS A 98 -6.57 15.35 -15.43
C LYS A 98 -5.56 15.37 -14.29
N ASP A 99 -5.42 16.53 -13.66
CA ASP A 99 -4.69 16.66 -12.41
C ASP A 99 -5.49 16.04 -11.25
N ALA A 100 -4.80 15.29 -10.40
CA ALA A 100 -5.33 14.69 -9.20
C ALA A 100 -4.33 14.80 -8.06
N LEU A 101 -4.86 15.04 -6.86
CA LEU A 101 -4.12 14.92 -5.62
C LEU A 101 -4.55 13.62 -4.94
N VAL A 102 -3.55 12.84 -4.52
CA VAL A 102 -3.75 11.58 -3.82
C VAL A 102 -3.03 11.64 -2.48
N ASP A 103 -3.79 11.59 -1.40
CA ASP A 103 -3.25 11.47 -0.06
C ASP A 103 -3.04 9.99 0.29
N VAL A 104 -1.86 9.68 0.83
CA VAL A 104 -1.52 8.37 1.36
C VAL A 104 -1.63 8.44 2.87
N TRP A 105 -2.49 7.62 3.45
CA TRP A 105 -2.76 7.59 4.88
C TRP A 105 -2.14 6.37 5.54
N ALA A 106 -1.68 6.56 6.78
CA ALA A 106 -1.30 5.50 7.68
C ALA A 106 -2.13 5.58 8.96
N GLU A 107 -2.43 4.41 9.52
CA GLU A 107 -3.17 4.25 10.77
C GLU A 107 -2.60 3.04 11.51
N GLY A 108 -2.48 3.10 12.84
CA GLY A 108 -1.95 1.98 13.61
C GLY A 108 -0.54 1.56 13.16
N GLY A 109 0.26 2.50 12.66
CA GLY A 109 1.62 2.27 12.17
C GLY A 109 1.72 1.62 10.79
N HIS A 110 0.65 1.46 10.01
CA HIS A 110 0.74 0.89 8.66
C HIS A 110 0.03 1.75 7.63
N VAL A 111 0.44 1.66 6.37
CA VAL A 111 -0.29 2.30 5.26
C VAL A 111 -1.68 1.70 5.18
N SER A 112 -2.70 2.52 5.41
CA SER A 112 -4.08 2.09 5.56
C SER A 112 -4.94 2.46 4.37
N ALA A 113 -4.68 3.59 3.70
CA ALA A 113 -5.49 4.00 2.56
C ALA A 113 -4.78 4.93 1.57
N LEU A 114 -5.25 4.91 0.31
CA LEU A 114 -5.14 6.03 -0.63
C LEU A 114 -6.47 6.78 -0.63
N GLU A 115 -6.41 8.10 -0.66
CA GLU A 115 -7.59 8.96 -0.76
C GLU A 115 -7.38 10.00 -1.86
N SER A 116 -8.41 10.26 -2.64
CA SER A 116 -8.43 11.34 -3.62
C SER A 116 -9.79 12.04 -3.61
N SER A 117 -9.77 13.34 -3.90
CA SER A 117 -10.99 14.14 -4.05
C SER A 117 -11.87 13.65 -5.21
N MET A 118 -11.24 13.07 -6.24
CA MET A 118 -11.89 12.44 -7.38
C MET A 118 -11.84 10.92 -7.25
N GLY A 119 -12.87 10.22 -7.73
CA GLY A 119 -12.88 8.75 -7.71
C GLY A 119 -11.80 8.15 -8.62
N PHE A 120 -10.97 7.25 -8.08
CA PHE A 120 -9.89 6.56 -8.78
C PHE A 120 -10.36 5.77 -10.01
N SER A 121 -11.59 5.27 -10.03
CA SER A 121 -12.17 4.61 -11.22
C SER A 121 -12.24 5.56 -12.42
N GLY A 122 -12.71 6.79 -12.23
CA GLY A 122 -12.76 7.79 -13.29
C GLY A 122 -11.38 8.30 -13.70
N LEU A 123 -10.46 8.40 -12.74
CA LEU A 123 -9.07 8.81 -13.00
C LEU A 123 -8.32 7.74 -13.79
N SER A 124 -8.34 6.48 -13.35
CA SER A 124 -7.64 5.37 -14.02
C SER A 124 -8.07 5.14 -15.48
N ILE A 125 -9.32 5.47 -15.84
CA ILE A 125 -9.82 5.40 -17.23
C ILE A 125 -9.38 6.61 -18.06
N SER A 126 -9.09 7.75 -17.42
CA SER A 126 -8.79 9.01 -18.12
C SER A 126 -7.44 9.03 -18.84
N GLY A 127 -6.53 8.09 -18.54
CA GLY A 127 -5.27 7.95 -19.25
C GLY A 127 -4.14 7.38 -18.39
N PRO A 128 -2.90 7.37 -18.91
CA PRO A 128 -1.75 6.90 -18.15
C PRO A 128 -1.52 7.78 -16.91
N LEU A 129 -1.08 7.14 -15.82
CA LEU A 129 -0.64 7.82 -14.61
C LEU A 129 0.74 8.43 -14.83
N ASN A 130 0.87 9.72 -14.55
CA ASN A 130 2.13 10.46 -14.49
C ASN A 130 2.25 11.10 -13.10
N ILE A 131 3.34 10.81 -12.39
CA ILE A 131 3.58 11.39 -11.06
C ILE A 131 4.32 12.70 -11.24
N VAL A 132 3.72 13.79 -10.79
CA VAL A 132 4.27 15.15 -10.94
C VAL A 132 5.14 15.51 -9.74
N ALA A 133 4.65 15.26 -8.53
CA ALA A 133 5.38 15.52 -7.30
C ALA A 133 4.89 14.63 -6.16
N VAL A 134 5.76 14.37 -5.19
CA VAL A 134 5.41 13.68 -3.94
C VAL A 134 5.85 14.57 -2.79
N HIS A 135 4.90 14.92 -1.93
CA HIS A 135 5.12 15.74 -0.76
C HIS A 135 4.96 14.85 0.48
N PRO A 136 6.06 14.35 1.07
CA PRO A 136 5.98 13.61 2.33
C PRO A 136 5.39 14.53 3.41
N ALA A 137 4.58 13.96 4.28
CA ALA A 137 4.06 14.69 5.41
C ALA A 137 5.18 14.96 6.42
N ALA A 138 5.25 16.20 6.90
CA ALA A 138 6.22 16.64 7.89
C ALA A 138 5.96 16.03 9.28
#